data_AF-A0AAW2VM10-F1
#
_entry.id   AF-A0AAW2VM10-F1
#
_cell.length_a   1.000
_cell.length_b   1.000
_cell.length_c   1.000
_cell.angle_alpha   90.00
_cell.angle_beta   90.00
_cell.angle_gamma   90.00
#
_symmetry.space_group_name_H-M   'P 1'
#
loop_
_entity.id
_entity.type
_entity.pdbx_description
1 polymer ?
#
loop_
_entity_poly.entity_id
_entity_poly.type
_entity_poly.pdbx_seq_one_letter_code
_entity_poly.pdbx_strand_id
1 'polypeptide(L)'
;MKTYAARKEAHNQNFCGRLVDENLIVLRKRIHEMKMIERNYEPPMEWMDWEKRFYASYDSIICDAMGHLQSYLMETRPSLALAVIALIAFSVPTSTALLMYNLLELSKGVLSGIHVS
;
A
#
# COMPACT_ATOMS: atom_id res chain seq x y z
N MET A 1 -8.98 -43.07 -10.33
CA MET A 1 -8.63 -43.00 -8.89
C MET A 1 -7.29 -42.28 -8.62
N LYS A 2 -6.24 -42.46 -9.43
CA LYS A 2 -4.90 -41.88 -9.19
C LYS A 2 -4.81 -40.34 -9.25
N THR A 3 -5.68 -39.69 -10.03
CA THR A 3 -5.70 -38.23 -10.20
C THR A 3 -6.18 -37.47 -8.96
N TYR A 4 -7.08 -38.07 -8.17
CA TYR A 4 -7.59 -37.46 -6.94
C TYR A 4 -6.56 -37.50 -5.81
N ALA A 5 -5.75 -38.57 -5.73
CA ALA A 5 -4.69 -38.71 -4.74
C ALA A 5 -3.58 -37.67 -4.97
N ALA A 6 -3.10 -37.52 -6.22
CA ALA A 6 -2.06 -36.54 -6.56
C ALA A 6 -2.48 -35.09 -6.27
N ARG A 7 -3.75 -34.74 -6.51
CA ARG A 7 -4.27 -33.39 -6.21
C ARG A 7 -4.34 -33.11 -4.71
N LYS A 8 -4.67 -34.14 -3.90
CA LYS A 8 -4.74 -34.03 -2.45
C LYS A 8 -3.35 -33.85 -1.83
N GLU A 9 -2.34 -34.53 -2.36
CA GLU A 9 -0.94 -34.40 -1.94
C GLU A 9 -0.37 -33.01 -2.27
N ALA A 10 -0.62 -32.50 -3.48
CA ALA A 10 -0.20 -31.15 -3.86
C ALA A 10 -0.87 -30.05 -3.01
N HIS A 11 -2.14 -30.24 -2.64
CA HIS A 11 -2.85 -29.32 -1.77
C HIS A 11 -2.29 -29.35 -0.34
N ASN A 12 -1.99 -30.54 0.18
CA ASN A 12 -1.39 -30.70 1.51
C ASN A 12 0.02 -30.11 1.59
N GLN A 13 0.83 -30.29 0.53
CA GLN A 13 2.16 -29.67 0.44
C GLN A 13 2.09 -28.14 0.41
N ASN A 14 1.17 -27.55 -0.35
CA ASN A 14 0.97 -26.10 -0.37
C ASN A 14 0.50 -25.56 0.99
N PHE A 15 -0.42 -26.28 1.65
CA PHE A 15 -0.91 -25.87 2.97
C PHE A 15 0.21 -25.92 4.02
N CYS A 16 1.02 -26.99 4.01
CA CYS A 16 2.15 -27.12 4.92
C CYS A 16 3.25 -26.08 4.63
N GLY A 17 3.54 -25.79 3.35
CA GLY A 17 4.49 -24.75 2.97
C GLY A 17 4.05 -23.35 3.41
N ARG A 18 2.76 -23.01 3.24
CA ARG A 18 2.23 -21.70 3.65
C ARG A 18 2.26 -21.51 5.16
N LEU A 19 1.92 -22.54 5.93
CA LEU A 19 1.97 -22.50 7.40
C LEU A 19 3.41 -22.35 7.92
N VAL A 20 4.40 -22.94 7.24
CA VAL A 20 5.81 -22.73 7.57
C VAL A 20 6.23 -21.29 7.27
N ASP A 21 5.83 -20.73 6.13
CA ASP A 21 6.17 -19.36 5.75
C ASP A 21 5.59 -18.33 6.73
N GLU A 22 4.31 -18.49 7.10
CA GLU A 22 3.64 -17.67 8.12
C GLU A 22 4.39 -17.71 9.47
N ASN A 23 4.79 -18.90 9.92
CA ASN A 23 5.56 -19.06 11.16
C ASN A 23 6.97 -18.43 11.07
N LEU A 24 7.63 -18.51 9.91
CA LEU A 24 8.95 -17.91 9.70
C LEU A 24 8.89 -16.37 9.66
N ILE A 25 7.83 -15.79 9.11
CA ILE A 25 7.59 -14.34 9.14
C ILE A 25 7.38 -13.86 10.58
N VAL A 26 6.52 -14.56 11.34
CA VAL A 26 6.30 -14.24 12.77
C VAL A 26 7.60 -14.36 13.56
N LEU A 27 8.42 -15.38 13.30
CA LEU A 27 9.70 -15.55 13.97
C LEU A 27 10.68 -14.41 13.65
N ARG A 28 10.80 -14.00 12.39
CA ARG A 28 11.64 -12.85 12.00
C ARG A 28 11.19 -11.56 12.67
N LYS A 29 9.87 -11.33 12.73
CA LYS A 29 9.29 -10.20 13.43
C LYS A 29 9.66 -10.21 14.92
N ARG A 30 9.47 -11.35 15.61
CA ARG A 30 9.84 -11.49 17.03
C ARG A 30 11.34 -11.27 17.28
N ILE A 31 12.21 -11.80 16.42
CA ILE A 31 13.66 -11.58 16.52
C ILE A 31 13.99 -10.09 16.32
N HIS A 32 13.32 -9.42 15.38
CA HIS A 32 13.49 -7.99 15.16
C HIS A 32 13.00 -7.18 16.36
N GLU A 33 11.78 -7.41 16.85
CA GLU A 33 11.23 -6.82 18.07
C GLU A 33 12.18 -6.99 19.26
N MET A 34 12.64 -8.22 19.51
CA MET A 34 13.55 -8.53 20.62
C MET A 34 14.90 -7.80 20.47
N LYS A 35 15.47 -7.73 19.26
CA LYS A 35 16.70 -6.97 18.99
C LYS A 35 16.52 -5.47 19.15
N MET A 36 15.34 -4.94 18.85
CA MET A 36 15.02 -3.53 19.04
C MET A 36 14.93 -3.18 20.54
N ILE A 37 14.37 -4.08 21.35
CA ILE A 37 14.29 -3.94 22.82
C ILE A 37 15.68 -4.08 23.47
N GLU A 38 16.45 -5.10 23.07
CA GLU A 38 17.78 -5.38 23.63
C GLU A 38 18.78 -4.25 23.37
N ARG A 39 18.68 -3.57 22.22
CA ARG A 39 19.55 -2.45 21.87
C ARG A 39 19.14 -1.11 22.46
N ASN A 40 18.09 -1.04 23.30
CA ASN A 40 17.47 0.22 23.72
C ASN A 40 17.31 1.15 22.51
N TYR A 41 16.56 0.71 21.49
CA TYR A 41 16.36 1.51 20.29
C TYR A 41 15.63 2.81 20.66
N GLU A 42 16.38 3.85 20.96
CA GLU A 42 15.88 5.20 21.06
C GLU A 42 15.58 5.66 19.62
N PRO A 43 14.29 5.96 19.29
CA PRO A 43 13.98 6.53 18.01
C PRO A 43 14.82 7.79 17.81
N PRO A 44 15.31 8.09 16.59
CA PRO A 44 16.07 9.30 16.32
C PRO A 44 15.38 10.50 16.96
N MET A 45 16.13 11.32 17.70
CA MET A 45 15.57 12.41 18.50
C MET A 45 14.72 13.37 17.65
N GLU A 46 15.05 13.48 16.37
CA GLU A 46 14.39 14.26 15.31
C GLU A 46 12.97 13.79 14.93
N TRP A 47 12.56 12.58 15.33
CA TRP A 47 11.22 12.08 15.02
C TRP A 47 10.16 12.74 15.92
N MET A 48 9.04 13.12 15.33
CA MET A 48 7.91 13.64 16.10
C MET A 48 7.30 12.57 16.99
N ASP A 49 6.70 12.99 18.12
CA ASP A 49 6.08 12.07 19.08
C ASP A 49 5.02 11.15 18.46
N TRP A 50 4.33 11.60 17.41
CA TRP A 50 3.38 10.75 16.69
C TRP A 50 4.08 9.70 15.82
N GLU A 51 5.22 10.01 15.20
CA GLU A 51 6.01 9.05 14.41
C GLU A 51 6.58 7.97 15.33
N LYS A 52 7.09 8.37 16.50
CA LYS A 52 7.58 7.46 17.55
C LYS A 52 6.48 6.52 18.04
N ARG A 53 5.24 7.03 18.21
CA ARG A 53 4.06 6.23 18.60
C ARG A 53 3.61 5.26 17.51
N PHE A 54 3.74 5.63 16.24
CA PHE A 54 3.31 4.79 15.12
C PHE A 54 4.35 3.74 14.71
N TYR A 55 5.64 3.96 14.98
CA TYR A 55 6.72 3.06 14.56
C TYR A 55 6.58 1.62 15.08
N ALA A 56 6.18 1.44 16.34
CA ALA A 56 5.97 0.11 16.92
C ALA A 56 4.78 -0.64 16.29
N SER A 57 3.80 0.09 15.76
CA SER A 57 2.60 -0.47 15.12
C SER A 57 2.73 -0.59 13.60
N TYR A 58 3.70 0.12 13.01
CA TYR A 58 3.95 0.20 11.57
C TYR A 58 4.18 -1.18 10.96
N ASP A 59 5.01 -2.00 11.60
CA ASP A 59 5.40 -3.31 11.08
C ASP A 59 4.22 -4.29 11.05
N SER A 60 3.36 -4.28 12.07
CA SER A 60 2.09 -5.05 12.06
C SER A 60 1.12 -4.55 11.02
N ILE A 61 0.87 -3.23 10.99
CA ILE A 61 -0.14 -2.65 10.10
C ILE A 61 0.26 -2.86 8.64
N ILE A 62 1.54 -2.75 8.31
CA ILE A 62 2.01 -2.93 6.93
C ILE A 62 2.04 -4.39 6.53
N CYS A 63 2.49 -5.30 7.39
CA CYS A 63 2.45 -6.71 7.06
C CYS A 63 1.00 -7.18 6.83
N ASP A 64 0.06 -6.77 7.68
CA ASP A 64 -1.36 -7.11 7.52
C ASP A 64 -1.97 -6.41 6.29
N ALA A 65 -1.74 -5.10 6.12
CA ALA A 65 -2.26 -4.36 4.96
C ALA A 65 -1.71 -4.89 3.65
N MET A 66 -0.43 -5.27 3.62
CA MET A 66 0.21 -5.85 2.45
C MET A 66 -0.24 -7.29 2.19
N GLY A 67 -0.48 -8.10 3.24
CA GLY A 67 -1.08 -9.42 3.14
C GLY A 67 -2.52 -9.38 2.62
N HIS A 68 -3.31 -8.40 3.09
CA HIS A 68 -4.63 -8.10 2.56
C HIS A 68 -4.57 -7.63 1.12
N LEU A 69 -3.69 -6.68 0.81
CA LEU A 69 -3.51 -6.17 -0.55
C LEU A 69 -3.06 -7.28 -1.51
N GLN A 70 -2.17 -8.17 -1.06
CA GLN A 70 -1.70 -9.31 -1.84
C GLN A 70 -2.81 -10.35 -2.05
N SER A 71 -3.61 -10.65 -1.02
CA SER A 71 -4.81 -11.50 -1.17
C SER A 71 -5.82 -10.87 -2.12
N TYR A 72 -6.09 -9.57 -1.97
CA TYR A 72 -6.92 -8.82 -2.91
C TYR A 72 -6.32 -8.85 -4.31
N LEU A 73 -5.03 -8.65 -4.52
CA LEU A 73 -4.40 -8.72 -5.85
C LEU A 73 -4.44 -10.13 -6.45
N MET A 74 -4.36 -11.17 -5.64
CA MET A 74 -4.49 -12.55 -6.10
C MET A 74 -5.94 -12.97 -6.38
N GLU A 75 -6.91 -12.40 -5.66
CA GLU A 75 -8.33 -12.67 -5.86
C GLU A 75 -8.98 -11.75 -6.90
N THR A 76 -8.43 -10.56 -7.10
CA THR A 76 -9.01 -9.57 -8.02
C THR A 76 -8.66 -9.91 -9.46
N ARG A 77 -9.70 -9.95 -10.29
CA ARG A 77 -9.54 -10.03 -11.74
C ARG A 77 -8.68 -8.85 -12.19
N PRO A 78 -7.77 -9.03 -13.17
CA PRO A 78 -6.80 -8.02 -13.63
C PRO A 78 -7.39 -6.63 -13.95
N SER A 79 -8.70 -6.52 -14.12
CA SER A 79 -9.46 -5.27 -14.24
C SER A 79 -9.34 -4.31 -13.05
N LEU A 80 -9.22 -4.80 -11.81
CA LEU A 80 -9.18 -3.92 -10.63
C LEU A 80 -7.81 -3.25 -10.47
N ALA A 81 -6.72 -3.98 -10.69
CA ALA A 81 -5.39 -3.40 -10.74
C ALA A 81 -5.30 -2.32 -11.84
N LEU A 82 -5.85 -2.60 -13.03
CA LEU A 82 -5.96 -1.62 -14.11
C LEU A 82 -6.80 -0.40 -13.72
N ALA A 83 -7.90 -0.59 -12.98
CA ALA A 83 -8.74 0.52 -12.52
C ALA A 83 -8.00 1.44 -11.54
N VAL A 84 -7.23 0.89 -10.59
CA VAL A 84 -6.43 1.67 -9.64
C VAL A 84 -5.32 2.43 -10.38
N ILE A 85 -4.61 1.77 -11.30
CA ILE A 85 -3.59 2.41 -12.14
C ILE A 85 -4.19 3.55 -12.96
N ALA A 86 -5.36 3.32 -13.57
CA ALA A 86 -6.06 4.35 -14.32
C ALA A 86 -6.47 5.53 -13.42
N LEU A 87 -7.01 5.27 -12.22
CA LEU A 87 -7.43 6.31 -11.29
C LEU A 87 -6.24 7.18 -10.86
N ILE A 88 -5.09 6.56 -10.57
CA ILE A 88 -3.84 7.27 -10.28
C ILE A 88 -3.38 8.07 -11.52
N ALA A 89 -3.37 7.45 -12.70
CA ALA A 89 -2.95 8.10 -13.94
C ALA A 89 -3.87 9.27 -14.34
N PHE A 90 -5.17 9.21 -14.03
CA PHE A 90 -6.14 10.28 -14.30
C PHE A 90 -6.12 11.37 -13.23
N SER A 91 -5.66 11.09 -12.00
CA SER A 91 -5.63 12.09 -10.92
C SER A 91 -4.82 13.34 -11.29
N VAL A 92 -3.66 13.15 -11.92
CA VAL A 92 -2.77 14.24 -12.33
C VAL A 92 -3.37 15.06 -13.49
N PRO A 93 -3.77 14.47 -14.64
CA PRO A 93 -4.44 15.20 -15.72
C PRO A 93 -5.70 15.94 -15.26
N THR A 94 -6.49 15.35 -14.36
CA THR A 94 -7.71 15.97 -13.86
C THR A 94 -7.40 17.23 -13.05
N SER A 95 -6.40 17.18 -12.16
CA SER A 95 -5.95 18.35 -11.41
C SER A 95 -5.37 19.43 -12.34
N THR A 96 -4.54 19.04 -13.32
CA THR A 96 -3.98 19.96 -14.30
C THR A 96 -5.07 20.62 -15.15
N ALA A 97 -6.08 19.88 -15.59
CA ALA A 97 -7.19 20.43 -16.37
C ALA A 97 -8.00 21.46 -15.57
N LEU A 98 -8.25 21.21 -14.28
CA LEU A 98 -8.92 22.16 -13.40
C LEU A 98 -8.10 23.46 -13.22
N LEU A 99 -6.78 23.35 -13.01
CA LEU A 99 -5.92 24.52 -12.91
C LEU A 99 -5.92 25.33 -14.22
N MET A 100 -5.83 24.65 -15.36
CA MET A 100 -5.83 25.28 -16.67
C MET A 100 -7.16 25.97 -16.98
N TYR A 101 -8.28 25.35 -16.60
CA TYR A 101 -9.61 25.96 -16.70
C TYR A 101 -9.72 27.24 -15.87
N ASN A 102 -9.32 27.19 -14.59
CA ASN A 102 -9.32 28.36 -13.72
C ASN A 102 -8.42 29.49 -14.26
N LEU A 103 -7.26 29.16 -14.82
CA LEU A 103 -6.35 30.14 -15.40
C LEU A 103 -6.95 30.81 -16.64
N LEU A 104 -7.63 30.05 -17.50
CA LEU A 104 -8.33 30.59 -18.67
C LEU A 104 -9.48 31.51 -18.24
N GLU A 105 -10.25 31.15 -17.23
CA GLU A 105 -11.34 31.98 -16.72
C GLU A 105 -10.83 33.30 -16.12
N LEU A 106 -9.73 33.26 -15.34
CA LEU A 106 -9.06 34.45 -14.86
C LEU A 106 -8.54 35.33 -16.01
N SER A 107 -7.93 34.73 -17.03
CA SER A 107 -7.42 35.48 -18.19
C SER A 107 -8.55 36.19 -18.96
N LYS A 108 -9.72 35.56 -19.09
CA LYS A 108 -10.91 36.17 -19.69
C LYS A 108 -11.44 37.32 -18.83
N GLY A 109 -11.48 37.14 -17.50
CA GLY A 109 -11.89 38.19 -16.57
C GLY A 109 -10.97 39.41 -16.64
N VAL A 110 -9.66 39.21 -16.67
CA VAL A 110 -8.66 40.28 -16.83
C VAL A 110 -8.80 40.97 -18.19
N LEU A 111 -8.93 40.22 -19.28
CA LEU A 111 -9.08 40.79 -20.61
C LEU A 111 -10.40 41.58 -20.75
N SER A 112 -11.48 41.08 -20.16
CA SER A 112 -12.76 41.80 -20.11
C SER A 112 -12.68 43.05 -19.23
N GLY A 113 -11.93 43.02 -18.12
CA GLY A 113 -11.70 44.18 -17.27
C GLY A 113 -10.85 45.26 -17.95
N ILE A 114 -9.88 44.86 -18.79
CA ILE A 114 -9.06 45.79 -19.59
C ILE A 114 -9.87 46.40 -20.75
N HIS A 115 -10.84 45.67 -21.33
CA HIS A 115 -11.69 46.19 -22.41
C HIS A 115 -12.83 47.11 -21.94
N VAL A 116 -13.20 47.04 -20.65
CA VAL A 116 -14.24 47.89 -20.03
C VAL A 116 -13.65 49.16 -19.41
N SER A 117 -12.32 49.25 -19.26
CA SER A 117 -11.60 50.43 -18.78
C SER A 117 -11.06 51.30 -19.91
#